data_AF-A0A924AZH5-F1
#
_entry.id   AF-A0A924AZH5-F1
#
_cell.length_a   1.000
_cell.length_b   1.000
_cell.length_c   1.000
_cell.angle_alpha   90.00
_cell.angle_beta   90.00
_cell.angle_gamma   90.00
#
_symmetry.space_group_name_H-M   'P 1'
#
loop_
_entity.id
_entity.type
_entity.pdbx_description
1 polymer ?
#
loop_
_entity_poly.entity_id
_entity_poly.type
_entity_poly.pdbx_seq_one_letter_code
_entity_poly.pdbx_strand_id
1 'polypeptide(L)'
;MINVFVLQNGRLNQVPIENRADLENVAPVWVDLTDPNDDERAWVKAIYGVILPGEDEVKDIEASARYYEAENGDLHLRTDFLLEEDDGPASIVTVAFILARKMLFSVHTDDLPVFRLVRMRARSRPGSIEDYMDVLLDLYATDAEYSADALEGIYQNLETVSRRVLQKEFTDQDAAATLNAIAHEEDLNGRIRRNMMDTRRAVSFLMRGRLLNVEQFEDARQILRDIESL
;
A
#
# COMPACT_ATOMS: atom_id res chain seq x y z
N MET A 1 10.86 -12.92 -1.76
CA MET A 1 11.92 -12.05 -1.19
C MET A 1 11.45 -11.46 0.14
N ILE A 2 12.17 -11.74 1.21
CA ILE A 2 11.92 -11.21 2.55
C ILE A 2 12.79 -9.98 2.87
N ASN A 3 12.15 -8.87 3.22
CA ASN A 3 12.80 -7.66 3.73
C ASN A 3 12.42 -7.47 5.20
N VAL A 4 13.41 -7.25 6.07
CA VAL A 4 13.17 -7.17 7.52
C VAL A 4 13.67 -5.84 8.05
N PHE A 5 12.82 -5.17 8.82
CA PHE A 5 13.09 -3.84 9.34
C PHE A 5 13.02 -3.81 10.86
N VAL A 6 14.02 -3.19 11.47
CA VAL A 6 14.11 -2.95 12.92
C VAL A 6 14.13 -1.47 13.21
N LEU A 7 13.59 -1.09 14.37
CA LEU A 7 13.68 0.27 14.86
C LEU A 7 15.00 0.47 15.63
N GLN A 8 15.84 1.38 15.16
CA GLN A 8 17.07 1.78 15.88
C GLN A 8 17.18 3.30 15.90
N ASN A 9 17.27 3.88 17.10
CA ASN A 9 17.35 5.33 17.31
C ASN A 9 16.23 6.12 16.60
N GLY A 10 15.00 5.60 16.65
CA GLY A 10 13.83 6.20 15.99
C GLY A 10 13.89 6.17 14.47
N ARG A 11 14.68 5.25 13.87
CA ARG A 11 14.76 5.05 12.42
C ARG A 11 14.50 3.61 12.05
N LEU A 12 13.81 3.43 10.95
CA LEU A 12 13.59 2.12 10.35
C LEU A 12 14.86 1.72 9.59
N ASN A 13 15.53 0.65 10.04
CA ASN A 13 16.73 0.12 9.40
C ASN A 13 16.46 -1.28 8.86
N GLN A 14 16.80 -1.51 7.60
CA GLN A 14 16.75 -2.83 7.00
C GLN A 14 17.88 -3.71 7.55
N VAL A 15 17.55 -4.92 7.95
CA VAL A 15 18.51 -5.95 8.34
C VAL A 15 18.70 -6.90 7.15
N PRO A 16 19.94 -7.20 6.74
CA PRO A 16 20.18 -8.21 5.71
C PRO A 16 19.79 -9.59 6.24
N ILE A 17 18.99 -10.32 5.47
CA ILE A 17 18.57 -11.70 5.77
C ILE A 17 19.07 -12.57 4.62
N GLU A 18 20.10 -13.37 4.86
CA GLU A 18 20.63 -14.32 3.89
C GLU A 18 20.15 -15.74 4.16
N ASN A 19 19.85 -16.04 5.42
CA ASN A 19 19.43 -17.36 5.85
C ASN A 19 18.44 -17.29 7.03
N ARG A 20 17.82 -18.43 7.35
CA ARG A 20 16.85 -18.57 8.45
C ARG A 20 17.41 -18.13 9.82
N ALA A 21 18.68 -18.40 10.12
CA ALA A 21 19.26 -18.06 11.42
C ALA A 21 19.41 -16.55 11.60
N ASP A 22 19.59 -15.79 10.51
CA ASP A 22 19.58 -14.32 10.57
C ASP A 22 18.22 -13.82 11.07
N LEU A 23 17.14 -14.44 10.57
CA LEU A 23 15.76 -14.07 10.94
C LEU A 23 15.42 -14.43 12.40
N GLU A 24 15.94 -15.55 12.92
CA GLU A 24 15.71 -16.00 14.30
C GLU A 24 16.29 -15.05 15.37
N ASN A 25 17.30 -14.25 15.00
CA ASN A 25 18.02 -13.37 15.93
C ASN A 25 17.55 -11.90 15.86
N VAL A 26 16.45 -11.62 15.17
CA VAL A 26 15.95 -10.26 14.93
C VAL A 26 14.58 -10.07 15.56
N ALA A 27 14.35 -8.89 16.14
CA ALA A 27 13.05 -8.45 16.64
C ALA A 27 12.53 -7.33 15.72
N PRO A 28 11.89 -7.67 14.59
CA PRO A 28 11.47 -6.67 13.63
C PRO A 28 10.28 -5.87 14.11
N VAL A 29 10.15 -4.65 13.58
CA VAL A 29 8.91 -3.88 13.64
C VAL A 29 8.06 -4.13 12.40
N TRP A 30 8.71 -4.44 11.27
CA TRP A 30 8.06 -4.73 9.99
C TRP A 30 8.81 -5.81 9.21
N VAL A 31 8.07 -6.80 8.71
CA VAL A 31 8.55 -7.84 7.80
C VAL A 31 7.76 -7.73 6.50
N ASP A 32 8.46 -7.40 5.42
CA ASP A 32 7.89 -7.12 4.11
C ASP A 32 8.26 -8.23 3.12
N LEU A 33 7.24 -8.91 2.59
CA LEU A 33 7.40 -10.09 1.75
C LEU A 33 6.87 -9.81 0.34
N THR A 34 7.81 -9.67 -0.61
CA THR A 34 7.52 -9.55 -2.04
C THR A 34 7.65 -10.90 -2.70
N ASP A 35 6.56 -11.43 -3.26
CA ASP A 35 6.46 -12.76 -3.88
C ASP A 35 7.19 -13.85 -3.07
N PRO A 36 6.76 -14.13 -1.82
CA PRO A 36 7.50 -15.04 -0.96
C PRO A 36 7.33 -16.49 -1.38
N ASN A 37 8.46 -17.20 -1.48
CA ASN A 37 8.47 -18.64 -1.76
C ASN A 37 8.07 -19.48 -0.52
N ASP A 38 7.89 -20.79 -0.71
CA ASP A 38 7.46 -21.69 0.35
C ASP A 38 8.41 -21.75 1.56
N ASP A 39 9.73 -21.62 1.32
CA ASP A 39 10.73 -21.61 2.39
C ASP A 39 10.61 -20.33 3.23
N GLU A 40 10.51 -19.16 2.59
CA GLU A 40 10.31 -17.86 3.26
C GLU A 40 9.00 -17.87 4.08
N ARG A 41 7.91 -18.39 3.51
CA ARG A 41 6.62 -18.57 4.21
C ARG A 41 6.76 -19.50 5.42
N ALA A 42 7.47 -20.62 5.26
CA ALA A 42 7.73 -21.55 6.35
C ALA A 42 8.58 -20.92 7.47
N TRP A 43 9.55 -20.07 7.13
CA TRP A 43 10.36 -19.35 8.12
C TRP A 43 9.52 -18.39 8.94
N VAL A 44 8.67 -17.57 8.30
CA VAL A 44 7.77 -16.64 9.01
C VAL A 44 6.85 -17.39 9.97
N LYS A 45 6.27 -18.51 9.52
CA LYS A 45 5.42 -19.36 10.37
C LYS A 45 6.18 -19.96 11.54
N ALA A 46 7.38 -20.50 11.32
CA ALA A 46 8.15 -21.17 12.36
C ALA A 46 8.69 -20.19 13.43
N ILE A 47 9.12 -18.99 13.00
CA ILE A 47 9.80 -18.02 13.85
C ILE A 47 8.81 -17.10 14.54
N TYR A 48 7.89 -16.52 13.77
CA TYR A 48 6.95 -15.51 14.27
C TYR A 48 5.59 -16.09 14.62
N GLY A 49 5.27 -17.31 14.20
CA GLY A 49 3.97 -17.93 14.43
C GLY A 49 2.87 -17.38 13.53
N VAL A 50 3.23 -16.64 12.47
CA VAL A 50 2.29 -16.00 11.55
C VAL A 50 2.08 -16.87 10.32
N ILE A 51 0.82 -17.16 10.01
CA ILE A 51 0.45 -17.88 8.78
C ILE A 51 0.14 -16.82 7.72
N LEU A 52 0.98 -16.75 6.70
CA LEU A 52 0.77 -15.84 5.58
C LEU A 52 -0.34 -16.40 4.67
N PRO A 53 -1.25 -15.54 4.17
CA PRO A 53 -2.33 -15.97 3.30
C PRO A 53 -1.78 -16.54 1.97
N GLY A 54 -2.52 -17.50 1.42
CA GLY A 54 -2.27 -17.99 0.06
C GLY A 54 -2.64 -16.94 -0.99
N GLU A 55 -2.13 -17.06 -2.23
CA GLU A 55 -2.44 -16.11 -3.30
C GLU A 55 -3.94 -16.00 -3.60
N ASP A 56 -4.65 -17.13 -3.57
CA ASP A 56 -6.09 -17.16 -3.83
C ASP A 56 -6.88 -16.46 -2.73
N GLU A 57 -6.41 -16.56 -1.48
CA GLU A 57 -7.05 -15.88 -0.36
C GLU A 57 -6.92 -14.37 -0.52
N VAL A 58 -5.75 -13.85 -0.91
CA VAL A 58 -5.53 -12.40 -1.07
C VAL A 58 -6.51 -11.75 -2.05
N LYS A 59 -7.01 -12.51 -3.04
CA LYS A 59 -7.91 -12.02 -4.10
C LYS A 59 -9.37 -11.85 -3.66
N ASP A 60 -9.77 -12.28 -2.47
CA ASP A 60 -11.17 -12.11 -2.05
C ASP A 60 -11.51 -10.63 -1.82
N ILE A 61 -12.62 -10.20 -2.43
CA ILE A 61 -13.07 -8.80 -2.48
C ILE A 61 -14.08 -8.48 -1.36
N GLU A 62 -14.65 -9.51 -0.72
CA GLU A 62 -15.70 -9.32 0.28
C GLU A 62 -15.22 -8.50 1.50
N ALA A 63 -16.02 -7.52 1.92
CA ALA A 63 -15.62 -6.58 2.98
C ALA A 63 -15.29 -7.27 4.32
N SER A 64 -15.97 -8.37 4.65
CA SER A 64 -15.66 -9.21 5.82
C SER A 64 -14.36 -10.01 5.68
N ALA A 65 -13.90 -10.24 4.45
CA ALA A 65 -12.64 -10.91 4.16
C ALA A 65 -11.46 -9.92 4.05
N ARG A 66 -11.73 -8.62 3.91
CA ARG A 66 -10.67 -7.59 3.82
C ARG A 66 -10.18 -7.09 5.17
N TYR A 67 -11.06 -7.00 6.18
CA TYR A 67 -10.70 -6.45 7.49
C TYR A 67 -11.29 -7.29 8.61
N TYR A 68 -10.47 -8.06 9.31
CA TYR A 68 -10.95 -8.93 10.37
C TYR A 68 -9.86 -9.24 11.40
N GLU A 69 -10.30 -9.65 12.58
CA GLU A 69 -9.47 -10.26 13.61
C GLU A 69 -9.63 -11.77 13.50
N ALA A 70 -8.52 -12.49 13.36
CA ALA A 70 -8.51 -13.95 13.34
C ALA A 70 -8.73 -14.52 14.75
N GLU A 71 -9.05 -15.81 14.87
CA GLU A 71 -9.32 -16.46 16.16
C GLU A 71 -8.13 -16.40 17.13
N ASN A 72 -6.91 -16.26 16.62
CA ASN A 72 -5.68 -16.12 17.39
C ASN A 72 -5.40 -14.66 17.83
N GLY A 73 -6.25 -13.71 17.46
CA GLY A 73 -6.12 -12.28 17.75
C GLY A 73 -5.27 -11.49 16.76
N ASP A 74 -4.74 -12.13 15.71
CA ASP A 74 -4.02 -11.41 14.66
C ASP A 74 -5.00 -10.59 13.83
N LEU A 75 -4.61 -9.35 13.48
CA LEU A 75 -5.43 -8.49 12.64
C LEU A 75 -5.00 -8.63 11.19
N HIS A 76 -5.95 -8.93 10.33
CA HIS A 76 -5.75 -9.05 8.88
C HIS A 76 -6.42 -7.86 8.19
N LEU A 77 -5.62 -7.14 7.38
CA LEU A 77 -6.09 -6.04 6.54
C LEU A 77 -5.66 -6.32 5.12
N ARG A 78 -6.56 -6.12 4.16
CA ARG A 78 -6.24 -6.18 2.74
C ARG A 78 -6.49 -4.83 2.14
N THR A 79 -5.45 -4.27 1.54
CA THR A 79 -5.52 -2.94 0.95
C THR A 79 -4.90 -2.96 -0.44
N ASP A 80 -5.56 -2.30 -1.37
CA ASP A 80 -5.11 -2.18 -2.75
C ASP A 80 -4.12 -1.03 -2.86
N PHE A 81 -3.07 -1.18 -3.67
CA PHE A 81 -2.10 -0.13 -3.95
C PHE A 81 -1.95 0.05 -5.47
N LEU A 82 -1.75 1.30 -5.89
CA LEU A 82 -1.51 1.62 -7.29
C LEU A 82 -0.08 1.20 -7.69
N LEU A 83 0.03 0.50 -8.82
CA LEU A 83 1.29 0.18 -9.46
C LEU A 83 1.27 0.77 -10.87
N GLU A 84 2.03 1.83 -11.07
CA GLU A 84 2.30 2.38 -12.40
C GLU A 84 3.54 1.71 -12.99
N GLU A 85 3.41 1.19 -14.20
CA GLU A 85 4.52 0.62 -14.96
C GLU A 85 5.06 1.66 -15.95
N ASP A 86 6.38 1.71 -16.15
CA ASP A 86 7.02 2.70 -17.04
C ASP A 86 6.47 2.66 -18.49
N ASP A 87 6.05 1.50 -18.97
CA ASP A 87 5.59 1.25 -20.35
C ASP A 87 4.24 0.48 -20.42
N GLY A 88 3.41 0.55 -19.38
CA GLY A 88 2.20 -0.26 -19.27
C GLY A 88 1.00 0.46 -18.65
N PRO A 89 -0.22 -0.08 -18.77
CA PRO A 89 -1.36 0.45 -18.06
C PRO A 89 -1.17 0.26 -16.55
N ALA A 90 -1.52 1.28 -15.77
CA ALA A 90 -1.46 1.14 -14.31
C ALA A 90 -2.33 -0.03 -13.84
N SER A 91 -1.82 -0.74 -12.85
CA SER A 91 -2.47 -1.88 -12.24
C SER A 91 -2.69 -1.65 -10.75
N ILE A 92 -3.44 -2.55 -10.13
CA ILE A 92 -3.70 -2.54 -8.69
C ILE A 92 -3.12 -3.83 -8.13
N VAL A 93 -2.36 -3.71 -7.06
CA VAL A 93 -1.82 -4.85 -6.31
C VAL A 93 -2.47 -4.86 -4.93
N THR A 94 -3.16 -5.95 -4.60
CA THR A 94 -3.69 -6.14 -3.25
C THR A 94 -2.56 -6.60 -2.34
N VAL A 95 -2.32 -5.84 -1.28
CA VAL A 95 -1.38 -6.18 -0.21
C VAL A 95 -2.16 -6.77 0.96
N ALA A 96 -1.70 -7.92 1.45
CA ALA A 96 -2.18 -8.48 2.70
C ALA A 96 -1.28 -8.04 3.85
N PHE A 97 -1.84 -7.26 4.77
CA PHE A 97 -1.21 -6.92 6.04
C PHE A 97 -1.69 -7.85 7.15
N ILE A 98 -0.75 -8.27 7.99
CA ILE A 98 -1.02 -8.99 9.23
C ILE A 98 -0.34 -8.24 10.36
N LEU A 99 -1.10 -7.82 11.37
CA LEU A 99 -0.56 -7.24 12.59
C LEU A 99 -0.60 -8.33 13.66
N ALA A 100 0.58 -8.77 14.07
CA ALA A 100 0.75 -9.87 15.00
C ALA A 100 1.89 -9.55 15.96
N ARG A 101 1.67 -9.74 17.27
CA ARG A 101 2.73 -9.62 18.30
C ARG A 101 3.52 -8.30 18.25
N LYS A 102 2.84 -7.19 17.97
CA LYS A 102 3.44 -5.85 17.78
C LYS A 102 4.42 -5.74 16.61
N MET A 103 4.19 -6.53 15.57
CA MET A 103 4.92 -6.48 14.31
C MET A 103 3.92 -6.34 13.17
N LEU A 104 4.35 -5.65 12.10
CA LEU A 104 3.64 -5.59 10.84
C LEU A 104 4.23 -6.63 9.88
N PHE A 105 3.38 -7.39 9.22
CA PHE A 105 3.74 -8.22 8.07
C PHE A 105 3.01 -7.69 6.85
N SER A 106 3.70 -7.51 5.73
CA SER A 106 3.09 -7.23 4.42
C SER A 106 3.43 -8.35 3.45
N VAL A 107 2.44 -8.81 2.69
CA VAL A 107 2.61 -9.80 1.63
C VAL A 107 2.00 -9.26 0.34
N HIS A 108 2.79 -9.23 -0.72
CA HIS A 108 2.39 -8.70 -2.02
C HIS A 108 3.22 -9.32 -3.13
N THR A 109 2.73 -9.26 -4.38
CA THR A 109 3.38 -9.88 -5.53
C THR A 109 4.49 -9.01 -6.14
N ASP A 110 4.34 -7.69 -6.09
CA ASP A 110 5.18 -6.75 -6.84
C ASP A 110 5.78 -5.68 -5.94
N ASP A 111 7.00 -5.20 -6.24
CA ASP A 111 7.60 -4.10 -5.47
C ASP A 111 6.88 -2.78 -5.76
N LEU A 112 6.27 -2.18 -4.73
CA LEU A 112 5.37 -1.03 -4.90
C LEU A 112 6.07 0.32 -4.74
N PRO A 113 5.72 1.35 -5.54
CA PRO A 113 6.25 2.71 -5.40
C PRO A 113 6.11 3.27 -3.98
N VAL A 114 4.93 3.12 -3.38
CA VAL A 114 4.62 3.55 -2.02
C VAL A 114 5.56 2.91 -0.99
N PHE A 115 5.81 1.60 -1.13
CA PHE A 115 6.69 0.84 -0.24
C PHE A 115 8.15 1.27 -0.38
N ARG A 116 8.63 1.49 -1.61
CA ARG A 116 9.96 2.07 -1.85
C ARG A 116 10.09 3.45 -1.20
N LEU A 117 9.08 4.29 -1.34
CA LEU A 117 9.07 5.66 -0.81
C LEU A 117 9.09 5.69 0.72
N VAL A 118 8.27 4.89 1.39
CA VAL A 118 8.28 4.75 2.86
C VAL A 118 9.63 4.22 3.35
N ARG A 119 10.17 3.15 2.76
CA ARG A 119 11.50 2.60 3.12
C ARG A 119 12.60 3.65 2.97
N MET A 120 12.55 4.49 1.94
CA MET A 120 13.51 5.59 1.75
C MET A 120 13.34 6.70 2.80
N ARG A 121 12.11 7.15 3.06
CA ARG A 121 11.80 8.22 4.02
C ARG A 121 12.14 7.84 5.45
N ALA A 122 11.80 6.62 5.85
CA ALA A 122 12.01 6.10 7.21
C ALA A 122 13.48 5.97 7.62
N ARG A 123 14.41 5.90 6.64
CA ARG A 123 15.86 5.96 6.89
C ARG A 123 16.37 7.38 7.19
N SER A 124 15.64 8.39 6.71
CA SER A 124 16.11 9.78 6.65
C SER A 124 15.44 10.70 7.67
N ARG A 125 14.31 10.30 8.26
CA ARG A 125 13.52 11.08 9.22
C ARG A 125 13.49 10.38 10.60
N PRO A 126 14.35 10.78 11.56
CA PRO A 126 14.30 10.22 12.90
C PRO A 126 13.01 10.61 13.62
N GLY A 127 12.40 9.66 14.32
CA GLY A 127 11.23 9.88 15.18
C GLY A 127 9.90 9.92 14.43
N SER A 128 9.86 9.60 13.14
CA SER A 128 8.58 9.51 12.39
C SER A 128 7.89 8.16 12.52
N ILE A 129 8.58 7.14 13.06
CA ILE A 129 8.07 5.78 13.27
C ILE A 129 8.54 5.34 14.65
N GLU A 130 7.60 5.04 15.55
CA GLU A 130 7.86 4.52 16.89
C GLU A 130 7.48 3.04 17.00
N ASP A 131 6.48 2.59 16.25
CA ASP A 131 6.04 1.19 16.22
C ASP A 131 5.52 0.70 14.85
N TYR A 132 5.02 -0.53 14.84
CA TYR A 132 4.52 -1.24 13.65
C TYR A 132 3.23 -0.63 13.09
N MET A 133 2.44 0.04 13.92
CA MET A 133 1.22 0.73 13.50
C MET A 133 1.59 2.04 12.80
N ASP A 134 2.63 2.73 13.24
CA ASP A 134 3.13 3.93 12.53
C ASP A 134 3.62 3.58 11.13
N VAL A 135 4.28 2.43 10.95
CA VAL A 135 4.67 1.94 9.61
C VAL A 135 3.44 1.76 8.72
N LEU A 136 2.37 1.14 9.24
CA LEU A 136 1.14 0.90 8.50
C LEU A 136 0.44 2.22 8.14
N LEU A 137 0.37 3.17 9.07
CA LEU A 137 -0.23 4.48 8.83
C LEU A 137 0.60 5.32 7.85
N ASP A 138 1.93 5.26 7.90
CA ASP A 138 2.81 5.95 6.93
C ASP A 138 2.66 5.35 5.51
N LEU A 139 2.45 4.04 5.39
CA LEU A 139 2.09 3.39 4.12
C LEU A 139 0.76 3.93 3.58
N TYR A 140 -0.28 4.03 4.42
CA TYR A 140 -1.58 4.58 3.99
C TYR A 140 -1.54 6.08 3.69
N ALA A 141 -0.80 6.87 4.45
CA ALA A 141 -0.59 8.29 4.18
C ALA A 141 0.14 8.49 2.85
N THR A 142 1.19 7.70 2.62
CA THR A 142 1.97 7.76 1.38
C THR A 142 1.15 7.26 0.19
N ASP A 143 0.26 6.28 0.35
CA ASP A 143 -0.68 5.84 -0.69
C ASP A 143 -1.69 6.93 -1.07
N ALA A 144 -2.19 7.69 -0.09
CA ALA A 144 -3.05 8.85 -0.35
C ALA A 144 -2.31 9.97 -1.09
N GLU A 145 -1.07 10.29 -0.69
CA GLU A 145 -0.19 11.24 -1.39
C GLU A 145 0.09 10.80 -2.84
N TYR A 146 0.49 9.54 -3.03
CA TYR A 146 0.78 8.97 -4.35
C TYR A 146 -0.45 9.00 -5.26
N SER A 147 -1.63 8.67 -4.70
CA SER A 147 -2.90 8.73 -5.43
C SER A 147 -3.31 10.16 -5.80
N ALA A 148 -2.98 11.15 -4.96
CA ALA A 148 -3.21 12.55 -5.26
C ALA A 148 -2.37 13.02 -6.45
N ASP A 149 -1.08 12.68 -6.45
CA ASP A 149 -0.16 13.01 -7.54
C ASP A 149 -0.61 12.35 -8.86
N ALA A 150 -1.04 11.08 -8.81
CA ALA A 150 -1.57 10.39 -9.97
C ALA A 150 -2.87 11.04 -10.51
N LEU A 151 -3.79 11.45 -9.62
CA LEU A 151 -4.99 12.21 -10.02
C LEU A 151 -4.63 13.56 -10.65
N GLU A 152 -3.62 14.26 -10.15
CA GLU A 152 -3.15 15.51 -10.77
C GLU A 152 -2.65 15.25 -12.20
N GLY A 153 -1.86 14.17 -12.40
CA GLY A 153 -1.42 13.73 -13.72
C GLY A 153 -2.59 13.49 -14.68
N ILE A 154 -3.65 12.83 -14.22
CA ILE A 154 -4.87 12.61 -15.01
C ILE A 154 -5.50 13.94 -15.46
N TYR A 155 -5.63 14.91 -14.55
CA TYR A 155 -6.21 16.21 -14.91
C TYR A 155 -5.37 16.98 -15.92
N GLN A 156 -4.04 16.92 -15.80
CA GLN A 156 -3.11 17.54 -16.76
C GLN A 156 -3.21 16.88 -18.15
N ASN A 157 -3.32 15.54 -18.20
CA ASN A 157 -3.50 14.79 -19.44
C ASN A 157 -4.85 15.10 -20.09
N LEU A 158 -5.94 15.11 -19.31
CA LEU A 158 -7.28 15.46 -19.80
C LEU A 158 -7.37 16.91 -20.30
N GLU A 159 -6.64 17.86 -19.71
CA GLU A 159 -6.54 19.22 -20.23
C GLU A 159 -5.88 19.25 -21.61
N THR A 160 -4.84 18.44 -21.82
CA THR A 160 -4.17 18.30 -23.12
C THR A 160 -5.10 17.69 -24.16
N VAL A 161 -5.85 16.65 -23.79
CA VAL A 161 -6.88 16.03 -24.63
C VAL A 161 -7.97 17.05 -25.00
N SER A 162 -8.46 17.81 -24.01
CA SER A 162 -9.48 18.85 -24.22
C SER A 162 -9.03 19.90 -25.24
N ARG A 163 -7.78 20.39 -25.10
CA ARG A 163 -7.19 21.34 -26.05
C ARG A 163 -7.08 20.80 -27.47
N ARG A 164 -6.85 19.50 -27.65
CA ARG A 164 -6.78 18.85 -28.96
C ARG A 164 -8.14 18.77 -29.65
N VAL A 165 -9.20 18.48 -28.90
CA VAL A 165 -10.57 18.37 -29.43
C VAL A 165 -11.12 19.73 -29.89
N LEU A 166 -10.71 20.82 -29.26
CA LEU A 166 -11.20 22.17 -29.58
C LEU A 166 -10.47 22.85 -30.75
N GLN A 167 -9.61 22.15 -31.47
CA GLN A 167 -8.88 22.69 -32.62
C GLN A 167 -9.78 22.84 -33.86
N LYS A 168 -9.44 23.79 -34.74
CA LYS A 168 -10.20 24.06 -35.97
C LYS A 168 -10.17 22.90 -36.98
N GLU A 169 -9.08 22.14 -37.00
CA GLU A 169 -8.91 20.94 -37.81
C GLU A 169 -8.83 19.76 -36.85
N PHE A 170 -9.73 18.79 -37.01
CA PHE A 170 -9.83 17.61 -36.16
C PHE A 170 -10.17 16.41 -37.05
N THR A 171 -9.22 15.49 -37.18
CA THR A 171 -9.36 14.33 -38.07
C THR A 171 -9.96 13.13 -37.34
N ASP A 172 -10.41 12.11 -38.08
CA ASP A 172 -10.86 10.84 -37.48
C ASP A 172 -9.73 10.14 -36.70
N GLN A 173 -8.47 10.32 -37.12
CA GLN A 173 -7.32 9.79 -36.39
C GLN A 173 -7.11 10.52 -35.06
N ASP A 174 -7.32 11.84 -35.03
CA ASP A 174 -7.31 12.63 -33.79
C ASP A 174 -8.45 12.21 -32.86
N ALA A 175 -9.63 11.93 -33.42
CA ALA A 175 -10.78 11.43 -32.66
C ALA A 175 -10.47 10.07 -32.02
N ALA A 176 -9.91 9.12 -32.76
CA ALA A 176 -9.53 7.81 -32.24
C ALA A 176 -8.47 7.91 -31.13
N ALA A 177 -7.45 8.76 -31.31
CA ALA A 177 -6.42 8.98 -30.30
C ALA A 177 -6.99 9.64 -29.03
N THR A 178 -7.89 10.61 -29.19
CA THR A 178 -8.60 11.29 -28.09
C THR A 178 -9.44 10.30 -27.29
N LEU A 179 -10.23 9.45 -27.96
CA LEU A 179 -11.05 8.44 -27.29
C LEU A 179 -10.20 7.45 -26.50
N ASN A 180 -9.09 7.00 -27.07
CA ASN A 180 -8.16 6.12 -26.38
C ASN A 180 -7.57 6.77 -25.12
N ALA A 181 -7.15 8.03 -25.22
CA ALA A 181 -6.64 8.78 -24.08
C ALA A 181 -7.71 8.94 -22.98
N ILE A 182 -8.94 9.35 -23.34
CA ILE A 182 -10.03 9.49 -22.36
C ILE A 182 -10.32 8.15 -21.66
N ALA A 183 -10.37 7.05 -22.41
CA ALA A 183 -10.62 5.73 -21.84
C ALA A 183 -9.51 5.30 -20.87
N HIS A 184 -8.26 5.61 -21.20
CA HIS A 184 -7.12 5.31 -20.32
C HIS A 184 -7.15 6.12 -19.03
N GLU A 185 -7.38 7.43 -19.14
CA GLU A 185 -7.48 8.34 -17.98
C GLU A 185 -8.69 8.01 -17.08
N GLU A 186 -9.82 7.59 -17.67
CA GLU A 186 -11.00 7.17 -16.90
C GLU A 186 -10.78 5.85 -16.16
N ASP A 187 -10.13 4.86 -16.78
CA ASP A 187 -9.78 3.59 -16.11
C ASP A 187 -8.85 3.84 -14.92
N LEU A 188 -7.83 4.68 -15.11
CA LEU A 188 -6.90 5.07 -14.04
C LEU A 188 -7.61 5.79 -12.90
N ASN A 189 -8.46 6.77 -13.21
CA ASN A 189 -9.27 7.47 -12.21
C ASN A 189 -10.17 6.50 -11.42
N GLY A 190 -10.82 5.56 -12.13
CA GLY A 190 -11.63 4.52 -11.52
C GLY A 190 -10.85 3.62 -10.57
N ARG A 191 -9.59 3.29 -10.90
CA ARG A 191 -8.68 2.50 -10.04
C ARG A 191 -8.27 3.29 -8.79
N ILE A 192 -7.82 4.53 -8.96
CA ILE A 192 -7.41 5.39 -7.83
C ILE A 192 -8.57 5.58 -6.87
N ARG A 193 -9.76 5.89 -7.37
CA ARG A 193 -10.95 6.08 -6.52
C ARG A 193 -11.31 4.81 -5.75
N ARG A 194 -11.16 3.63 -6.35
CA ARG A 194 -11.38 2.34 -5.65
C ARG A 194 -10.34 2.12 -4.57
N ASN A 195 -9.06 2.34 -4.87
CA ASN A 195 -7.96 2.26 -3.90
C ASN A 195 -8.25 3.19 -2.71
N MET A 196 -8.47 4.49 -2.93
CA MET A 196 -8.74 5.46 -1.86
C MET A 196 -9.95 5.10 -1.00
N MET A 197 -11.01 4.55 -1.60
CA MET A 197 -12.16 4.06 -0.83
C MET A 197 -11.82 2.86 0.05
N ASP A 198 -10.89 2.01 -0.39
CA ASP A 198 -10.41 0.87 0.37
C ASP A 198 -9.48 1.30 1.51
N THR A 199 -8.47 2.13 1.23
CA THR A 199 -7.61 2.76 2.26
C THR A 199 -8.45 3.48 3.32
N ARG A 200 -9.49 4.23 2.92
CA ARG A 200 -10.45 4.84 3.85
C ARG A 200 -11.14 3.84 4.76
N ARG A 201 -11.55 2.67 4.23
CA ARG A 201 -12.20 1.62 5.02
C ARG A 201 -11.23 0.98 6.01
N ALA A 202 -9.98 0.72 5.59
CA ALA A 202 -8.92 0.19 6.43
C ALA A 202 -8.63 1.11 7.62
N VAL A 203 -8.38 2.40 7.36
CA VAL A 203 -8.13 3.41 8.40
C VAL A 203 -9.34 3.53 9.33
N SER A 204 -10.55 3.58 8.77
CA SER A 204 -11.77 3.65 9.58
C SER A 204 -11.98 2.40 10.46
N PHE A 205 -11.56 1.22 9.99
CA PHE A 205 -11.59 -0.02 10.78
C PHE A 205 -10.65 0.09 11.98
N LEU A 206 -9.41 0.54 11.78
CA LEU A 206 -8.43 0.75 12.85
C LEU A 206 -8.94 1.72 13.93
N MET A 207 -9.52 2.84 13.50
CA MET A 207 -10.09 3.84 14.41
C MET A 207 -11.27 3.30 15.21
N ARG A 208 -12.20 2.57 14.57
CA ARG A 208 -13.36 1.98 15.26
C ARG A 208 -12.96 0.87 16.22
N GLY A 209 -11.93 0.09 15.87
CA GLY A 209 -11.36 -0.95 16.72
C GLY A 209 -10.64 -0.43 17.96
N ARG A 210 -10.42 0.89 18.08
CA ARG A 210 -9.64 1.52 19.15
C ARG A 210 -8.22 0.94 19.24
N LEU A 211 -7.64 0.65 18.08
CA LEU A 211 -6.31 0.02 17.95
C LEU A 211 -5.17 1.05 17.96
N LEU A 212 -5.50 2.34 17.86
CA LEU A 212 -4.55 3.43 17.68
C LEU A 212 -4.34 4.17 19.01
N ASN A 213 -3.11 4.61 19.26
CA ASN A 213 -2.80 5.58 20.30
C ASN A 213 -3.29 7.00 19.91
N VAL A 214 -3.08 8.00 20.78
CA VAL A 214 -3.58 9.37 20.54
C VAL A 214 -2.97 10.00 19.29
N GLU A 215 -1.66 9.88 19.10
CA GLU A 215 -0.94 10.48 17.96
C GLU A 215 -1.33 9.76 16.65
N GLN A 216 -1.30 8.42 16.66
CA GLN A 216 -1.75 7.57 15.55
C GLN A 216 -3.21 7.83 15.15
N PHE A 217 -4.08 8.19 16.10
CA PHE A 217 -5.47 8.53 15.81
C PHE A 217 -5.59 9.88 15.10
N GLU A 218 -4.75 10.86 15.42
CA GLU A 218 -4.70 12.12 14.69
C GLU A 218 -4.11 11.93 13.28
N ASP A 219 -3.09 11.09 13.12
CA ASP A 219 -2.54 10.72 11.80
C ASP A 219 -3.60 10.04 10.95
N ALA A 220 -4.33 9.08 11.51
CA ALA A 220 -5.47 8.43 10.84
C ALA A 220 -6.55 9.44 10.42
N ARG A 221 -6.86 10.45 11.25
CA ARG A 221 -7.79 11.51 10.86
C ARG A 221 -7.24 12.36 9.71
N GLN A 222 -5.95 12.65 9.71
CA GLN A 222 -5.33 13.41 8.63
C GLN A 222 -5.41 12.66 7.31
N ILE A 223 -5.08 11.36 7.31
CA ILE A 223 -5.23 10.49 6.13
C ILE A 223 -6.66 10.51 5.59
N LEU A 224 -7.67 10.40 6.47
CA LEU A 224 -9.07 10.46 6.06
C LEU A 224 -9.45 11.81 5.43
N ARG A 225 -8.91 12.92 5.95
CA ARG A 225 -9.14 14.26 5.38
C ARG A 225 -8.46 14.43 4.03
N ASP A 226 -7.24 13.92 3.89
CA ASP A 226 -6.50 13.97 2.63
C ASP A 226 -7.26 13.20 1.55
N ILE A 227 -7.74 11.99 1.85
CA ILE A 227 -8.60 11.19 0.97
C ILE A 227 -9.91 11.92 0.61
N GLU A 228 -10.53 12.64 1.55
CA GLU A 228 -11.76 13.41 1.30
C GLU A 228 -11.53 14.66 0.43
N SER A 229 -10.29 15.14 0.34
CA SER A 229 -9.93 16.31 -0.45
C SER A 229 -9.62 16.02 -1.92
N LEU A 230 -9.47 14.74 -2.29
CA LEU A 230 -9.26 14.24 -3.65
C LEU A 230 -10.57 14.20 -4.45
#